data_AF-A0A1F4CLK7-F1
#
_entry.id   AF-A0A1F4CLK7-F1
#
_cell.length_a   1.000
_cell.length_b   1.000
_cell.length_c   1.000
_cell.angle_alpha   90.00
_cell.angle_beta   90.00
_cell.angle_gamma   90.00
#
_symmetry.space_group_name_H-M   'P 1'
#
loop_
_entity.id
_entity.type
_entity.pdbx_description
1 polymer ?
#
loop_
_entity_poly.entity_id
_entity_poly.type
_entity_poly.pdbx_seq_one_letter_code
_entity_poly.pdbx_strand_id
1 'polypeptide(L)'
;MTDQGCMLRAYSRDVVDAINACREANTFIPALAYTFAQRPTEIEVCHEERAAGESKYSLYRLIQLNFNLITGFSIKPLQLFSLLGMLIAAASVLAYVVVIVQRWFQAESFMDGVRAIWDRDILQFFLTGMVLFGLGLLGEYIGRIYEQVRQRPRYLVQAVLERDPDGRQDPPSGQ
;
A
#
# COMPACT_ATOMS: atom_id res chain seq x y z
N MET A 1 18.07 -1.58 16.21
CA MET A 1 16.90 -2.16 16.91
C MET A 1 16.70 -3.56 16.39
N THR A 2 16.78 -4.55 17.26
CA THR A 2 16.80 -5.98 16.90
C THR A 2 15.42 -6.64 17.04
N ASP A 3 14.53 -6.03 17.83
CA ASP A 3 13.16 -6.51 18.04
C ASP A 3 12.13 -5.39 17.82
N GLN A 4 11.52 -5.38 16.63
CA GLN A 4 10.41 -4.47 16.32
C GLN A 4 9.03 -5.02 16.73
N GLY A 5 8.95 -6.26 17.23
CA GLY A 5 7.71 -6.94 17.60
C GLY A 5 7.26 -6.72 19.05
N CYS A 6 8.20 -6.47 19.98
CA CYS A 6 7.89 -6.28 21.40
C CYS A 6 6.99 -5.06 21.68
N MET A 7 5.75 -5.26 22.15
CA MET A 7 4.80 -4.17 22.42
C MET A 7 5.10 -3.36 23.69
N LEU A 8 5.96 -3.86 24.58
CA LEU A 8 6.35 -3.17 25.82
C LEU A 8 7.37 -2.07 25.50
N ARG A 9 6.91 -0.81 25.47
CA ARG A 9 7.74 0.34 25.11
C ARG A 9 7.46 1.54 26.01
N ALA A 10 8.49 2.33 26.26
CA ALA A 10 8.40 3.62 26.93
C ALA A 10 8.84 4.72 25.97
N TYR A 11 8.02 5.77 25.86
CA TYR A 11 8.30 6.94 25.03
C TYR A 11 8.38 8.19 25.90
N SER A 12 9.28 9.11 25.54
CA SER A 12 9.31 10.45 26.13
C SER A 12 8.14 11.28 25.60
N ARG A 13 7.69 12.27 26.39
CA ARG A 13 6.54 13.12 26.05
C ARG A 13 6.73 13.82 24.71
N ASP A 14 7.91 14.37 24.46
CA ASP A 14 8.24 15.08 23.22
C ASP A 14 8.07 14.19 21.97
N VAL A 15 8.41 12.90 22.08
CA VAL A 15 8.22 11.92 21.00
C VAL A 15 6.74 11.62 20.79
N VAL A 16 5.95 11.51 21.86
CA VAL A 16 4.50 11.30 21.78
C VAL A 16 3.81 12.49 21.10
N ASP A 17 4.18 13.72 21.46
CA ASP A 17 3.60 14.93 20.87
C ASP A 17 3.94 15.05 19.38
N ALA A 18 5.17 14.70 18.98
CA ALA A 18 5.57 14.63 17.57
C ALA A 18 4.77 13.58 16.79
N ILE A 19 4.55 12.39 17.35
CA ILE A 19 3.75 11.33 16.73
C ILE A 19 2.28 11.76 16.58
N ASN A 20 1.73 12.46 17.57
CA ASN A 20 0.35 12.95 17.54
C ASN A 20 0.14 14.05 16.48
N ALA A 21 1.17 14.83 16.17
CA ALA A 21 1.13 15.80 15.08
C ALA A 21 1.14 15.14 13.68
N CYS A 22 1.59 13.88 13.56
CA CYS A 22 1.60 13.15 12.30
C CYS A 22 0.19 12.69 11.88
N ARG A 23 -0.32 13.25 10.78
CA ARG A 23 -1.60 12.88 10.15
C ARG A 23 -1.52 11.68 9.19
N GLU A 24 -0.51 10.82 9.33
CA GLU A 24 -0.31 9.69 8.42
C GLU A 24 -1.40 8.62 8.59
N ALA A 25 -1.93 8.11 7.47
CA ALA A 25 -3.00 7.11 7.45
C ALA A 25 -2.54 5.72 7.94
N ASN A 26 -1.24 5.42 7.84
CA ASN A 26 -0.66 4.13 8.19
C ASN A 26 0.40 4.30 9.29
N THR A 27 -0.05 4.28 10.54
CA THR A 27 0.78 4.67 11.69
C THR A 27 1.44 3.46 12.32
N PHE A 28 2.67 3.14 11.91
CA PHE A 28 3.50 2.22 12.66
C PHE A 28 4.22 2.99 13.77
N ILE A 29 3.58 3.06 14.94
CA ILE A 29 4.04 3.80 16.13
C ILE A 29 5.53 3.52 16.44
N PRO A 30 6.05 2.29 16.37
CA PRO A 30 7.46 2.02 16.66
C PRO A 30 8.43 2.67 15.67
N ALA A 31 8.11 2.70 14.36
CA ALA A 31 8.98 3.35 13.37
C ALA A 31 8.95 4.88 13.52
N LEU A 32 7.77 5.47 13.74
CA LEU A 32 7.66 6.91 13.96
C LEU A 32 8.40 7.33 15.22
N ALA A 33 8.22 6.59 16.32
CA ALA A 33 8.94 6.84 17.55
C ALA A 33 10.46 6.75 17.36
N TYR A 34 10.95 5.81 16.56
CA TYR A 34 12.38 5.71 16.24
C TYR A 34 12.89 6.92 15.45
N THR A 35 12.13 7.41 14.47
CA THR A 35 12.49 8.60 13.67
C THR A 35 12.63 9.85 14.53
N PHE A 36 11.81 10.01 15.57
CA PHE A 36 11.85 11.16 16.48
C PHE A 36 12.73 10.93 17.73
N ALA A 37 13.17 9.69 17.99
CA ALA A 37 13.97 9.35 19.15
C ALA A 37 15.43 9.80 18.97
N GLN A 38 15.90 10.63 19.90
CA GLN A 38 17.30 11.07 19.90
C GLN A 38 18.26 10.03 20.50
N ARG A 39 17.78 9.18 21.43
CA ARG A 39 18.59 8.18 22.15
C ARG A 39 17.79 6.89 22.42
N PRO A 40 17.64 6.00 21.44
CA PRO A 40 16.96 4.73 21.63
C PRO A 40 17.82 3.73 22.42
N THR A 41 17.21 3.04 23.40
CA THR A 41 17.82 1.94 24.18
C THR A 41 16.90 0.73 24.16
N GLU A 42 17.46 -0.48 24.05
CA GLU A 42 16.74 -1.75 24.16
C GLU A 42 17.06 -2.42 25.49
N ILE A 43 16.04 -2.98 26.15
CA ILE A 43 16.18 -3.77 27.38
C ILE A 43 15.57 -5.13 27.09
N GLU A 44 16.33 -6.20 27.37
CA GLU A 44 15.88 -7.57 27.17
C GLU A 44 14.84 -7.94 28.24
N VAL A 45 13.68 -8.44 27.81
CA VAL A 45 12.57 -8.82 28.69
C VAL A 45 12.06 -10.22 28.31
N CYS A 46 12.08 -11.14 29.26
CA CYS A 46 11.53 -12.48 29.09
C CYS A 46 9.99 -12.39 28.98
N HIS A 47 9.43 -12.90 27.89
CA HIS A 47 7.99 -13.06 27.72
C HIS A 47 7.58 -14.49 28.05
N GLU A 48 6.53 -14.66 28.85
CA GLU A 48 5.94 -15.96 29.19
C GLU A 48 5.04 -16.48 28.05
N GLU A 49 4.98 -17.80 27.85
CA GLU A 49 4.11 -18.42 26.84
C GLU A 49 2.62 -18.22 27.18
N ARG A 50 1.80 -17.99 26.16
CA ARG A 50 0.34 -17.82 26.31
C ARG A 50 -0.30 -19.10 26.89
N ALA A 51 -1.00 -18.96 28.02
CA ALA A 51 -1.56 -20.08 28.76
C ALA A 51 -2.83 -20.73 28.15
N ALA A 52 -3.65 -20.04 27.33
CA ALA A 52 -4.82 -20.64 26.69
C ALA A 52 -5.49 -19.74 25.64
N GLY A 53 -6.15 -20.37 24.65
CA GLY A 53 -7.15 -19.73 23.78
C GLY A 53 -7.29 -20.44 22.43
N GLU A 54 -8.42 -21.10 22.17
CA GLU A 54 -8.73 -21.59 20.84
C GLU A 54 -9.33 -20.50 19.95
N SER A 55 -8.77 -20.34 18.75
CA SER A 55 -9.23 -19.41 17.73
C SER A 55 -10.64 -19.78 17.25
N LYS A 56 -11.63 -18.95 17.61
CA LYS A 56 -13.05 -19.16 17.31
C LYS A 56 -13.47 -18.66 15.92
N TYR A 57 -12.70 -18.95 14.89
CA TYR A 57 -13.01 -18.52 13.51
C TYR A 57 -13.23 -19.70 12.56
N SER A 58 -14.40 -19.77 11.93
CA SER A 58 -14.62 -20.71 10.83
C SER A 58 -13.90 -20.22 9.57
N LEU A 59 -13.18 -21.12 8.90
CA LEU A 59 -12.40 -20.84 7.68
C LEU A 59 -13.24 -20.09 6.62
N TYR A 60 -14.52 -20.42 6.50
CA TYR A 60 -15.43 -19.81 5.53
C TYR A 60 -15.74 -18.34 5.83
N ARG A 61 -15.97 -18.00 7.11
CA ARG A 61 -16.22 -16.61 7.53
C ARG A 61 -14.94 -15.77 7.42
N LEU A 62 -13.79 -16.39 7.60
CA LEU A 62 -12.47 -15.75 7.42
C LEU A 62 -12.22 -15.37 5.95
N ILE A 63 -12.56 -16.25 5.01
CA ILE A 63 -12.38 -16.02 3.56
C ILE A 63 -13.34 -14.95 3.05
N GLN A 64 -14.62 -15.02 3.43
CA GLN A 64 -15.63 -14.05 2.99
C GLN A 64 -15.41 -12.66 3.60
N LEU A 65 -14.95 -12.61 4.85
CA LEU A 65 -14.49 -11.38 5.51
C LEU A 65 -13.25 -10.82 4.80
N ASN A 66 -12.26 -11.66 4.46
CA ASN A 66 -11.09 -11.23 3.69
C ASN A 66 -11.46 -10.65 2.32
N PHE A 67 -12.36 -11.29 1.58
CA PHE A 67 -12.79 -10.79 0.27
C PHE A 67 -13.47 -9.42 0.39
N ASN A 68 -14.41 -9.25 1.33
CA ASN A 68 -15.06 -7.96 1.59
C ASN A 68 -14.11 -6.90 2.14
N LEU A 69 -13.05 -7.28 2.87
CA LEU A 69 -11.99 -6.38 3.31
C LEU A 69 -11.03 -5.99 2.17
N ILE A 70 -10.69 -6.93 1.28
CA ILE A 70 -9.81 -6.68 0.14
C ILE A 70 -10.50 -5.76 -0.87
N THR A 71 -11.79 -5.98 -1.18
CA THR A 71 -12.55 -5.14 -2.11
C THR A 71 -13.11 -3.87 -1.47
N GLY A 72 -13.48 -3.91 -0.19
CA GLY A 72 -14.09 -2.78 0.52
C GLY A 72 -13.10 -1.88 1.26
N PHE A 73 -11.87 -2.33 1.54
CA PHE A 73 -10.93 -1.60 2.38
C PHE A 73 -9.51 -1.45 1.83
N SER A 74 -9.18 -1.99 0.65
CA SER A 74 -7.80 -1.99 0.16
C SER A 74 -7.66 -1.47 -1.26
N ILE A 75 -6.56 -0.77 -1.51
CA ILE A 75 -6.10 -0.38 -2.86
C ILE A 75 -5.35 -1.52 -3.54
N LYS A 76 -5.05 -2.60 -2.81
CA LYS A 76 -4.42 -3.83 -3.30
C LYS A 76 -5.00 -4.38 -4.61
N PRO A 77 -6.34 -4.47 -4.83
CA PRO A 77 -6.87 -4.90 -6.13
C PRO A 77 -6.48 -3.94 -7.27
N LEU A 78 -6.53 -2.63 -7.04
CA LEU A 78 -6.13 -1.62 -8.02
C LEU A 78 -4.61 -1.70 -8.31
N GLN A 79 -3.79 -1.91 -7.28
CA GLN A 79 -2.35 -2.16 -7.38
C GLN A 79 -2.03 -3.43 -8.17
N LEU A 80 -2.80 -4.51 -7.98
CA LEU A 80 -2.63 -5.74 -8.75
C LEU A 80 -2.93 -5.52 -10.24
N PHE A 81 -4.00 -4.80 -10.56
CA PHE A 81 -4.31 -4.43 -11.95
C PHE A 81 -3.24 -3.50 -12.56
N SER A 82 -2.70 -2.56 -11.78
CA SER A 82 -1.58 -1.71 -12.19
C SER A 82 -0.34 -2.56 -12.53
N LEU A 83 0.03 -3.50 -11.65
CA LEU A 83 1.15 -4.41 -11.86
C LEU A 83 0.96 -5.28 -13.11
N LEU A 84 -0.24 -5.86 -13.29
CA LEU A 84 -0.58 -6.65 -14.47
C LEU A 84 -0.50 -5.80 -15.75
N GLY A 85 -1.02 -4.57 -15.74
CA GLY A 85 -0.90 -3.64 -16.86
C GLY A 85 0.56 -3.32 -17.21
N MET A 86 1.41 -3.16 -16.19
CA MET A 86 2.84 -2.91 -16.36
C MET A 86 3.57 -4.12 -16.96
N LEU A 87 3.23 -5.34 -16.52
CA LEU A 87 3.77 -6.59 -17.09
C LEU A 87 3.36 -6.78 -18.55
N ILE A 88 2.09 -6.51 -18.88
CA ILE A 88 1.59 -6.58 -20.26
C ILE A 88 2.27 -5.54 -21.15
N ALA A 89 2.48 -4.33 -20.65
CA ALA A 89 3.22 -3.29 -21.38
C ALA A 89 4.67 -3.71 -21.63
N ALA A 90 5.36 -4.27 -20.63
CA ALA A 90 6.73 -4.77 -20.79
C ALA A 90 6.80 -5.92 -21.82
N ALA A 91 5.86 -6.87 -21.75
CA ALA A 91 5.74 -7.94 -22.74
C ALA A 91 5.47 -7.39 -24.15
N SER A 92 4.68 -6.33 -24.26
CA SER A 92 4.35 -5.69 -25.54
C SER A 92 5.58 -5.04 -26.18
N VAL A 93 6.39 -4.34 -25.38
CA VAL A 93 7.66 -3.76 -25.82
C VAL A 93 8.66 -4.85 -26.21
N LEU A 94 8.76 -5.93 -25.43
CA LEU A 94 9.65 -7.05 -25.75
C LEU A 94 9.24 -7.72 -27.07
N ALA A 95 7.96 -8.02 -27.25
CA ALA A 95 7.44 -8.59 -28.49
C ALA A 95 7.70 -7.66 -29.70
N TYR A 96 7.51 -6.35 -29.53
CA TYR A 96 7.84 -5.36 -30.56
C TYR A 96 9.32 -5.43 -30.97
N VAL A 97 10.24 -5.46 -30.01
CA VAL A 97 11.68 -5.57 -30.27
C VAL A 97 12.04 -6.90 -30.93
N VAL A 98 11.43 -8.01 -30.51
CA VAL A 98 11.70 -9.31 -31.14
C VAL A 98 11.26 -9.31 -32.61
N VAL A 99 10.06 -8.81 -32.90
CA VAL A 99 9.51 -8.76 -34.27
C VAL A 99 10.33 -7.84 -35.17
N ILE A 100 10.72 -6.66 -34.67
CA ILE A 100 11.50 -5.70 -35.46
C ILE A 100 12.88 -6.26 -35.82
N VAL A 101 13.53 -6.96 -34.88
CA VAL A 101 14.82 -7.62 -35.10
C VAL A 101 14.68 -8.76 -36.09
N GLN A 102 13.66 -9.61 -35.95
CA GLN A 102 13.41 -10.70 -36.89
C GLN A 102 13.17 -10.19 -38.32
N ARG A 103 12.36 -9.14 -38.48
CA ARG A 103 12.10 -8.54 -39.80
C ARG A 103 13.32 -7.83 -40.36
N TRP A 104 14.17 -7.23 -39.52
CA TRP A 104 15.42 -6.63 -39.96
C TRP A 104 16.38 -7.66 -40.56
N PHE A 105 16.50 -8.84 -39.95
CA PHE A 105 17.36 -9.92 -40.48
C PHE A 105 16.78 -10.62 -41.71
N GLN A 106 15.46 -10.56 -41.92
CA GLN A 106 14.77 -11.12 -43.10
C GLN A 106 14.61 -10.10 -44.24
N ALA A 107 14.98 -8.84 -44.03
CA ALA A 107 14.85 -7.80 -45.03
C ALA A 107 15.96 -7.93 -46.08
N GLU A 108 15.57 -8.09 -47.35
CA GLU A 108 16.52 -8.11 -48.48
C GLU A 108 17.09 -6.73 -48.81
N SER A 109 16.41 -5.66 -48.37
CA SER A 109 16.83 -4.27 -48.56
C SER A 109 16.59 -3.44 -47.30
N PHE A 110 17.45 -2.44 -47.07
CA PHE A 110 17.32 -1.49 -45.96
C PHE A 110 15.94 -0.81 -45.94
N MET A 111 15.33 -0.56 -47.10
CA MET A 111 13.98 0.03 -47.18
C MET A 111 12.88 -0.89 -46.68
N ASP A 112 13.02 -2.21 -46.81
CA ASP A 112 12.02 -3.15 -46.31
C ASP A 112 12.12 -3.32 -44.79
N GLY A 113 13.33 -3.23 -44.24
CA GLY A 113 13.56 -3.12 -42.80
C GLY A 113 12.92 -1.87 -42.20
N VAL A 114 13.06 -0.71 -42.87
CA VAL A 114 12.43 0.55 -42.43
C VAL A 114 10.89 0.50 -42.56
N ARG A 115 10.35 -0.12 -43.61
CA ARG A 115 8.90 -0.34 -43.76
C ARG A 115 8.32 -1.20 -42.65
N ALA A 116 9.06 -2.17 -42.12
CA ALA A 116 8.62 -2.99 -40.99
C ALA A 116 8.46 -2.17 -39.69
N ILE A 117 9.24 -1.12 -39.49
CA ILE A 117 9.10 -0.21 -38.33
C ILE A 117 7.81 0.60 -38.42
N TRP A 118 7.46 1.01 -39.63
CA TRP A 118 6.26 1.79 -39.95
C TRP A 118 5.04 0.92 -40.31
N ASP A 119 5.14 -0.39 -40.10
CA ASP A 119 4.01 -1.28 -40.27
C ASP A 119 2.91 -0.91 -39.27
N ARG A 120 1.70 -0.77 -39.78
CA ARG A 120 0.58 -0.20 -39.03
C ARG A 120 0.22 -1.05 -37.81
N ASP A 121 0.33 -2.37 -37.94
CA ASP A 121 0.00 -3.32 -36.89
C ASP A 121 1.02 -3.28 -35.75
N ILE A 122 2.30 -3.18 -36.09
CA ILE A 122 3.43 -3.16 -35.15
C ILE A 122 3.44 -1.84 -34.37
N LEU A 123 3.20 -0.72 -35.06
CA LEU A 123 3.07 0.60 -34.44
C LEU A 123 1.84 0.69 -33.52
N GLN A 124 0.69 0.15 -33.94
CA GLN A 124 -0.52 0.12 -33.12
C GLN A 124 -0.33 -0.71 -31.85
N PHE A 125 0.34 -1.86 -31.94
CA PHE A 125 0.64 -2.70 -30.79
C PHE A 125 1.56 -1.99 -29.79
N PHE A 126 2.59 -1.28 -30.26
CA PHE A 126 3.46 -0.46 -29.42
C PHE A 126 2.70 0.68 -28.71
N LEU A 127 1.90 1.44 -29.45
CA LEU A 127 1.08 2.53 -28.88
C LEU A 127 0.08 2.00 -27.86
N THR A 128 -0.55 0.85 -28.12
CA THR A 128 -1.47 0.20 -27.18
C THR A 128 -0.75 -0.22 -25.89
N GLY A 129 0.45 -0.80 -26.01
CA GLY A 129 1.29 -1.11 -24.85
C GLY A 129 1.65 0.12 -24.02
N MET A 130 1.96 1.24 -24.68
CA MET A 130 2.25 2.52 -24.02
C MET A 130 1.02 3.10 -23.29
N VAL A 131 -0.17 2.99 -23.87
CA VAL A 131 -1.43 3.39 -23.22
C VAL A 131 -1.71 2.53 -21.99
N LEU A 132 -1.53 1.21 -22.08
CA LEU A 132 -1.70 0.29 -20.95
C LEU A 132 -0.70 0.59 -19.83
N PHE A 133 0.54 0.93 -20.17
CA PHE A 133 1.53 1.39 -19.20
C PHE A 133 1.09 2.65 -18.47
N GLY A 134 0.61 3.66 -19.21
CA GLY A 134 0.09 4.90 -18.65
C GLY A 134 -1.11 4.68 -17.73
N LEU A 135 -2.04 3.79 -18.11
CA LEU A 135 -3.17 3.39 -17.28
C LEU A 135 -2.73 2.68 -15.99
N GLY A 136 -1.69 1.83 -16.07
CA GLY A 136 -1.09 1.22 -14.89
C GLY A 136 -0.56 2.26 -13.89
N LEU A 137 0.24 3.21 -14.37
CA LEU A 137 0.76 4.32 -13.55
C LEU A 137 -0.36 5.18 -12.94
N LEU A 138 -1.38 5.52 -13.73
CA LEU A 138 -2.54 6.27 -13.25
C LEU A 138 -3.31 5.50 -12.17
N GLY A 139 -3.46 4.19 -12.31
CA GLY A 139 -4.09 3.34 -11.30
C GLY A 139 -3.36 3.39 -9.95
N GLU A 140 -2.03 3.33 -9.97
CA GLU A 140 -1.20 3.46 -8.76
C GLU A 140 -1.37 4.85 -8.11
N TYR A 141 -1.39 5.90 -8.93
CA TYR A 141 -1.55 7.28 -8.44
C TYR A 141 -2.94 7.51 -7.82
N ILE A 142 -4.00 7.06 -8.49
CA ILE A 142 -5.38 7.10 -7.98
C ILE A 142 -5.50 6.28 -6.69
N GLY A 143 -4.81 5.14 -6.62
CA GLY A 143 -4.72 4.34 -5.40
C GLY A 143 -4.19 5.14 -4.20
N ARG A 144 -3.07 5.84 -4.39
CA ARG A 144 -2.48 6.70 -3.34
C ARG A 144 -3.40 7.86 -2.96
N ILE A 145 -4.05 8.49 -3.94
CA ILE A 145 -5.05 9.54 -3.67
C ILE A 145 -6.21 8.98 -2.86
N TYR A 146 -6.74 7.82 -3.22
CA TYR A 146 -7.83 7.17 -2.48
C TYR A 146 -7.42 6.90 -1.02
N GLU A 147 -6.19 6.45 -0.79
CA GLU A 147 -5.62 6.22 0.54
C GLU A 147 -5.58 7.51 1.37
N GLN A 148 -5.18 8.62 0.75
CA GLN A 148 -5.03 9.92 1.39
C GLN A 148 -6.36 10.64 1.65
N VAL A 149 -7.31 10.56 0.71
CA VAL A 149 -8.65 11.15 0.81
C VAL A 149 -9.49 10.41 1.85
N ARG A 150 -9.22 9.13 2.10
CA ARG A 150 -10.10 8.30 2.92
C ARG A 150 -10.24 8.75 4.37
N GLN A 151 -9.39 9.64 4.90
CA GLN A 151 -9.48 10.38 6.19
C GLN A 151 -10.33 9.67 7.27
N ARG A 152 -10.18 8.33 7.44
CA ARG A 152 -11.03 7.59 8.37
C ARG A 152 -10.50 7.91 9.76
N PRO A 153 -11.36 8.35 10.70
CA PRO A 153 -10.92 8.58 12.07
C PRO A 153 -10.28 7.29 12.59
N ARG A 154 -9.05 7.40 13.12
CA ARG A 154 -8.22 6.25 13.54
C ARG A 154 -8.95 5.36 14.57
N TYR A 155 -9.83 5.96 15.36
CA TYR A 155 -10.68 5.30 16.33
C TYR A 155 -11.93 6.14 16.55
N LEU A 156 -13.01 5.49 16.98
CA LEU A 156 -14.21 6.14 17.49
C LEU A 156 -14.25 5.90 19.00
N VAL A 157 -14.28 6.96 19.80
CA VAL A 157 -14.44 6.84 21.25
C VAL A 157 -15.91 6.55 21.53
N GLN A 158 -16.22 5.35 22.03
CA GLN A 158 -17.60 4.95 22.31
C GLN A 158 -18.10 5.48 23.65
N ALA A 159 -17.24 5.51 24.68
CA ALA A 159 -17.53 6.08 25.99
C ALA A 159 -16.23 6.38 26.73
N VAL A 160 -16.19 7.50 27.44
CA VAL A 160 -15.13 7.81 28.42
C VAL A 160 -15.69 7.43 29.80
N LEU A 161 -15.09 6.41 30.42
CA LEU A 161 -15.52 5.89 31.73
C LEU A 161 -14.84 6.59 32.92
N GLU A 162 -14.00 7.59 32.64
CA GLU A 162 -13.29 8.34 33.65
C GLU A 162 -14.26 9.23 34.41
N ARG A 163 -14.35 9.02 35.72
CA ARG A 163 -15.12 9.87 36.62
C ARG A 163 -14.25 11.09 36.92
N ASP A 164 -14.57 12.20 36.27
CA ASP A 164 -13.93 13.48 36.56
C ASP A 164 -14.04 13.78 38.07
N PRO A 165 -12.91 13.91 38.80
CA PRO A 165 -12.94 14.29 40.20
C PRO A 165 -13.49 15.72 40.42
N ASP A 166 -13.55 16.56 39.38
CA ASP A 166 -13.97 17.97 39.47
C ASP A 166 -15.33 18.29 38.81
N GLY A 167 -16.10 17.29 38.35
CA GLY A 167 -17.50 17.47 37.95
C GLY A 167 -17.75 18.43 36.78
N ARG A 168 -16.77 18.70 35.92
CA ARG A 168 -16.98 19.42 34.68
C ARG A 168 -17.49 18.44 33.62
N GLN A 169 -18.79 18.50 33.39
CA GLN A 169 -19.39 17.94 32.17
C GLN A 169 -18.86 18.74 30.98
N ASP A 170 -17.92 18.16 30.23
CA ASP A 170 -17.61 18.67 28.90
C ASP A 170 -18.86 18.53 28.02
N PRO A 171 -19.25 19.58 27.27
CA PRO A 171 -20.43 19.53 26.44
C PRO A 171 -20.28 18.42 25.38
N PRO A 172 -21.39 17.77 24.98
CA PRO A 172 -21.35 16.70 24.00
C PRO A 172 -20.65 17.21 22.74
N SER A 173 -19.56 16.56 22.37
CA SER A 173 -18.87 16.76 21.09
C SER A 173 -19.87 16.49 19.98
N GLY A 174 -20.50 17.55 19.50
CA GLY A 174 -21.57 17.51 18.52
C GLY A 174 -21.05 17.22 17.12
N GLN A 175 -21.76 16.29 16.48
CA GLN A 175 -22.03 16.09 15.04
C GLN A 175 -20.85 15.93 14.08
#